data_AF-A0A7Y5E2A6-F1
#
_entry.id   AF-A0A7Y5E2A6-F1
#
_cell.length_a   1.000
_cell.length_b   1.000
_cell.length_c   1.000
_cell.angle_alpha   90.00
_cell.angle_beta   90.00
_cell.angle_gamma   90.00
#
_symmetry.space_group_name_H-M   'P 1'
#
loop_
_entity.id
_entity.type
_entity.pdbx_description
1 polymer ?
#
loop_
_entity_poly.entity_id
_entity_poly.type
_entity_poly.pdbx_seq_one_letter_code
_entity_poly.pdbx_strand_id
1 'polypeptide(L)'
;PDTQARLTALFALSRIYEKITKALDDAERVLRSAVECDPRGPRAIRALLHRLASKQTEPRTGSAPLPDHREEIADLLQRLADVERDRVTKAGVLLQLAEVRQELGHLGPAERALVEAVAHAPENGVALTRLGRFFRADPTSHARALTQVIGRGRELGASDARWFALLGHIEIEKLGRVRDGVAHLRQAIHMDAKLFESRFELGSALARMGSNDEASRVLLDMVSPDPRPVLAIADPASALDLLERTLNAERRPEEAIVVSELRAIAGDLDDGRQAWLRARRLSPLETHHAPFDRGTLLAHVVPRVVSHPLLDVAHAVFGMEAKILRADLTDLGISTRDRVGRGHPVRVLLDRIARAAQVSDVELVISPSVNRTRVLVQDEPWIVMPRKLTELPEPTQLATLARAVAKIALSVPWLEELPPPHIEAYLVACARQVVPHYGAEDVDVLSQRLVLQYEPTVAKVLSRKQRKNLEELAPRLATPEARPIPIDTLTGGLAQGELRIAYLLTGDLLATIDELRGLDANFLKQTDTPGRAALASVLTHGYAGDVCRFALTTEATALRRRVGATWAG
;
A
#
# COMPACT_ATOMS: atom_id res chain seq x y z
N PRO A 1 47.50 -35.59 -36.44
CA PRO A 1 47.15 -36.16 -35.12
C PRO A 1 45.88 -35.50 -34.59
N ASP A 2 44.89 -36.30 -34.21
CA ASP A 2 43.61 -35.81 -33.70
C ASP A 2 43.83 -34.96 -32.44
N THR A 3 43.58 -33.64 -32.56
CA THR A 3 43.74 -32.66 -31.48
C THR A 3 42.89 -33.03 -30.26
N GLN A 4 41.72 -33.65 -30.45
CA GLN A 4 40.87 -34.11 -29.35
C GLN A 4 41.48 -35.30 -28.61
N ALA A 5 42.05 -36.25 -29.33
CA ALA A 5 42.75 -37.38 -28.74
C ALA A 5 43.97 -36.92 -27.92
N ARG A 6 44.73 -35.95 -28.44
CA ARG A 6 45.87 -35.34 -27.73
C ARG A 6 45.44 -34.61 -26.46
N LEU A 7 44.38 -33.79 -26.50
CA LEU A 7 43.85 -33.10 -25.32
C LEU A 7 43.37 -34.09 -24.26
N THR A 8 42.68 -35.16 -24.67
CA THR A 8 42.18 -36.19 -23.75
C THR A 8 43.34 -36.87 -23.02
N ALA A 9 44.42 -37.21 -23.73
CA ALA A 9 45.63 -37.77 -23.15
C ALA A 9 46.30 -36.80 -22.15
N LEU A 10 46.40 -35.51 -22.49
CA LEU A 10 46.98 -34.49 -21.61
C LEU A 10 46.16 -34.31 -20.33
N PHE A 11 44.82 -34.27 -20.41
CA PHE A 11 43.98 -34.20 -19.20
C PHE A 11 44.08 -35.46 -18.33
N ALA A 12 44.15 -36.65 -18.94
CA ALA A 12 44.33 -37.89 -18.19
C ALA A 12 45.69 -37.90 -17.47
N LEU A 13 46.75 -37.49 -18.16
CA LEU A 13 48.10 -37.41 -17.60
C LEU A 13 48.20 -36.39 -16.46
N SER A 14 47.59 -35.20 -16.63
CA SER A 14 47.50 -34.19 -15.57
C SER A 14 46.81 -34.75 -14.31
N ARG A 15 45.69 -35.47 -14.47
CA ARG A 15 44.97 -36.10 -13.33
C ARG A 15 45.80 -37.18 -12.64
N ILE A 16 46.60 -37.95 -13.39
CA ILE A 16 47.53 -38.94 -12.83
C ILE A 16 48.59 -38.23 -11.98
N TYR A 17 49.17 -37.14 -12.50
CA TYR A 17 50.17 -36.38 -11.77
C TYR A 17 49.61 -35.73 -10.49
N GLU A 18 48.40 -35.18 -10.52
CA GLU A 18 47.77 -34.61 -9.32
C GLU A 18 47.39 -35.67 -8.29
N LYS A 19 46.69 -36.74 -8.70
CA LYS A 19 46.04 -37.66 -7.75
C LYS A 19 46.90 -38.85 -7.34
N ILE A 20 47.74 -39.36 -8.23
CA ILE A 20 48.48 -40.60 -8.02
C ILE A 20 49.90 -40.28 -7.54
N THR A 21 50.64 -39.48 -8.31
CA THR A 21 52.05 -39.22 -8.00
C THR A 21 52.27 -37.97 -7.15
N LYS A 22 51.23 -37.15 -6.96
CA LYS A 22 51.29 -35.84 -6.26
C LYS A 22 52.36 -34.90 -6.83
N ALA A 23 52.69 -35.04 -8.11
CA ALA A 23 53.67 -34.23 -8.83
C ALA A 23 52.98 -32.99 -9.42
N LEU A 24 52.69 -32.00 -8.55
CA LEU A 24 51.84 -30.86 -8.92
C LEU A 24 52.45 -29.92 -9.97
N ASP A 25 53.78 -29.82 -10.05
CA ASP A 25 54.46 -29.05 -11.10
C ASP A 25 54.42 -29.77 -12.47
N ASP A 26 54.47 -31.11 -12.48
CA ASP A 26 54.28 -31.89 -13.70
C ASP A 26 52.85 -31.79 -14.22
N ALA A 27 51.86 -31.82 -13.31
CA ALA A 27 50.48 -31.56 -13.66
C ALA A 27 50.29 -30.18 -14.31
N GLU A 28 50.93 -29.13 -13.76
CA GLU A 28 50.89 -27.78 -14.32
C GLU A 28 51.51 -27.73 -15.72
N ARG A 29 52.71 -28.32 -15.91
CA ARG A 29 53.39 -28.38 -17.21
C ARG A 29 52.54 -29.06 -18.30
N VAL A 30 51.85 -30.14 -17.94
CA VAL A 30 50.94 -30.85 -18.86
C VAL A 30 49.72 -30.00 -19.18
N LEU A 31 49.16 -29.27 -18.21
CA LEU A 31 48.04 -28.35 -18.43
C LEU A 31 48.43 -27.15 -19.32
N ARG A 32 49.65 -26.61 -19.16
CA ARG A 32 50.23 -25.60 -20.07
C ARG A 32 50.30 -26.13 -21.50
N SER A 33 50.80 -27.36 -21.68
CA SER A 33 50.83 -28.04 -22.99
C SER A 33 49.41 -28.23 -23.58
N ALA A 34 48.41 -28.46 -22.73
CA ALA A 34 47.02 -28.58 -23.17
C ALA A 34 46.44 -27.24 -23.66
N VAL A 35 46.76 -26.12 -22.98
CA VAL A 35 46.38 -24.77 -23.42
C VAL A 35 47.11 -24.36 -24.70
N GLU A 36 48.37 -24.77 -24.90
CA GLU A 36 49.09 -24.57 -26.17
C GLU A 36 48.46 -25.36 -27.33
N CYS A 37 47.98 -26.59 -27.07
CA CYS A 37 47.31 -27.42 -28.07
C CYS A 37 45.95 -26.87 -28.49
N ASP A 38 45.21 -26.25 -27.57
CA ASP A 38 43.94 -25.57 -27.85
C ASP A 38 43.86 -24.22 -27.12
N PRO A 39 44.41 -23.14 -27.71
CA PRO A 39 44.47 -21.82 -27.08
C PRO A 39 43.12 -21.19 -26.79
N ARG A 40 42.05 -21.67 -27.42
CA ARG A 40 40.67 -21.17 -27.22
C ARG A 40 39.78 -22.20 -26.52
N GLY A 41 40.35 -23.30 -26.04
CA GLY A 41 39.64 -24.39 -25.38
C GLY A 41 39.23 -24.03 -23.95
N PRO A 42 37.94 -23.82 -23.63
CA PRO A 42 37.53 -23.41 -22.29
C PRO A 42 37.86 -24.48 -21.24
N ARG A 43 37.89 -25.77 -21.62
CA ARG A 43 38.26 -26.87 -20.72
C ARG A 43 39.74 -26.80 -20.30
N ALA A 44 40.64 -26.53 -21.23
CA ALA A 44 42.07 -26.44 -20.95
C ALA A 44 42.38 -25.21 -20.10
N ILE A 45 41.79 -24.07 -20.46
CA ILE A 45 41.96 -22.81 -19.73
C ILE A 45 41.46 -22.93 -18.29
N ARG A 46 40.25 -23.48 -18.06
CA ARG A 46 39.71 -23.66 -16.70
C ARG A 46 40.57 -24.62 -15.85
N ALA A 47 41.08 -25.69 -16.44
CA ALA A 47 41.93 -26.64 -15.72
C ALA A 47 43.26 -25.99 -15.28
N LEU A 48 43.91 -25.21 -16.17
CA LEU A 48 45.12 -24.47 -15.82
C LEU A 48 44.83 -23.38 -14.78
N LEU A 49 43.74 -22.62 -14.92
CA LEU A 49 43.31 -21.61 -13.94
C LEU A 49 43.12 -22.22 -12.54
N HIS A 50 42.45 -23.36 -12.44
CA HIS A 50 42.25 -24.05 -11.16
C HIS A 50 43.58 -24.46 -10.52
N ARG A 51 44.54 -24.99 -11.30
CA ARG A 51 45.87 -25.36 -10.81
C ARG A 51 46.66 -24.15 -10.32
N LEU A 52 46.67 -23.06 -11.09
CA LEU A 52 47.38 -21.81 -10.74
C LEU A 52 46.79 -21.16 -9.49
N ALA A 53 45.46 -21.14 -9.36
CA ALA A 53 44.79 -20.64 -8.16
C ALA A 53 45.11 -21.50 -6.93
N SER A 54 45.09 -22.84 -7.07
CA SER A 54 45.41 -23.76 -5.96
C SER A 54 46.85 -23.59 -5.46
N LYS A 55 47.79 -23.31 -6.36
CA LYS A 55 49.21 -23.08 -6.04
C LYS A 55 49.43 -21.91 -5.09
N GLN A 56 48.58 -20.89 -5.15
CA GLN A 56 48.64 -19.73 -4.27
C GLN A 56 48.18 -20.04 -2.83
N THR A 57 47.41 -21.11 -2.64
CA THR A 57 46.87 -21.55 -1.34
C THR A 57 47.61 -22.72 -0.68
N GLU A 58 48.63 -23.29 -1.33
CA GLU A 58 49.38 -24.44 -0.82
C GLU A 58 50.24 -24.09 0.42
N PRO A 59 50.33 -24.98 1.45
CA PRO A 59 51.13 -24.74 2.65
C PRO A 59 52.62 -24.61 2.30
N ARG A 60 53.27 -23.56 2.84
CA ARG A 60 54.66 -23.21 2.56
C ARG A 60 55.65 -24.29 3.01
N THR A 61 56.52 -24.71 2.10
CA THR A 61 57.75 -25.47 2.38
C THR A 61 58.98 -24.71 1.85
N GLY A 62 59.23 -23.50 2.35
CA GLY A 62 60.43 -22.71 2.00
C GLY A 62 60.30 -21.20 2.17
N SER A 63 61.43 -20.49 2.09
CA SER A 63 61.53 -19.01 2.21
C SER A 63 61.52 -18.26 0.87
N ALA A 64 61.42 -18.96 -0.26
CA ALA A 64 61.44 -18.34 -1.59
C ALA A 64 60.11 -17.61 -1.91
N PRO A 65 60.14 -16.43 -2.57
CA PRO A 65 58.93 -15.79 -3.08
C PRO A 65 58.23 -16.68 -4.10
N LEU A 66 56.90 -16.83 -4.00
CA LEU A 66 56.10 -17.46 -5.05
C LEU A 66 56.17 -16.63 -6.34
N PRO A 67 56.20 -17.26 -7.52
CA PRO A 67 56.01 -16.53 -8.77
C PRO A 67 54.64 -15.87 -8.78
N ASP A 68 54.59 -14.58 -9.12
CA ASP A 68 53.33 -13.86 -9.24
C ASP A 68 52.64 -14.24 -10.57
N HIS A 69 51.74 -15.21 -10.49
CA HIS A 69 50.97 -15.68 -11.65
C HIS A 69 49.75 -14.80 -11.96
N ARG A 70 49.52 -13.68 -11.26
CA ARG A 70 48.29 -12.88 -11.44
C ARG A 70 48.12 -12.34 -12.85
N GLU A 71 49.21 -11.93 -13.52
CA GLU A 71 49.16 -11.50 -14.92
C GLU A 71 48.74 -12.64 -15.86
N GLU A 72 49.32 -13.83 -15.65
CA GLU A 72 48.97 -15.03 -16.42
C GLU A 72 47.51 -15.43 -16.19
N ILE A 73 47.05 -15.40 -14.93
CA ILE A 73 45.66 -15.68 -14.57
C ILE A 73 44.72 -14.67 -15.25
N ALA A 74 45.09 -13.38 -15.31
CA ALA A 74 44.31 -12.36 -15.99
C ALA A 74 44.23 -12.59 -17.52
N ASP A 75 45.31 -12.99 -18.18
CA ASP A 75 45.30 -13.37 -19.61
C ASP A 75 44.38 -14.58 -19.86
N LEU A 76 44.53 -15.63 -19.06
CA LEU A 76 43.73 -16.85 -19.17
C LEU A 76 42.24 -16.57 -18.94
N LEU A 77 41.90 -15.73 -17.95
CA LEU A 77 40.52 -15.30 -17.68
C LEU A 77 39.96 -14.45 -18.83
N GLN A 78 40.74 -13.55 -19.43
CA GLN A 78 40.32 -12.78 -20.60
C GLN A 78 40.01 -13.70 -21.78
N ARG A 79 40.92 -14.63 -22.10
CA ARG A 79 40.73 -15.62 -23.17
C ARG A 79 39.50 -16.50 -22.92
N LEU A 80 39.28 -16.90 -21.67
CA LEU A 80 38.09 -17.67 -21.28
C LEU A 80 36.82 -16.84 -21.49
N ALA A 81 36.80 -15.58 -21.09
CA ALA A 81 35.65 -14.69 -21.28
C ALA A 81 35.34 -14.46 -22.77
N ASP A 82 36.35 -14.38 -23.63
CA ASP A 82 36.19 -14.17 -25.07
C ASP A 82 35.52 -15.36 -25.77
N VAL A 83 35.78 -16.59 -25.31
CA VAL A 83 35.22 -17.82 -25.90
C VAL A 83 33.92 -18.29 -25.22
N GLU A 84 33.66 -17.83 -23.99
CA GLU A 84 32.48 -18.23 -23.25
C GLU A 84 31.18 -17.72 -23.91
N ARG A 85 30.22 -18.63 -24.09
CA ARG A 85 28.95 -18.34 -24.76
C ARG A 85 27.82 -18.15 -23.77
N ASP A 86 27.88 -18.86 -22.64
CA ASP A 86 26.88 -18.71 -21.59
C ASP A 86 27.08 -17.36 -20.88
N ARG A 87 26.05 -16.52 -20.92
CA ARG A 87 26.13 -15.13 -20.41
C ARG A 87 26.41 -15.08 -18.91
N VAL A 88 25.81 -16.00 -18.14
CA VAL A 88 25.98 -16.05 -16.69
C VAL A 88 27.39 -16.50 -16.31
N THR A 89 27.88 -17.56 -16.95
CA THR A 89 29.26 -18.05 -16.77
C THR A 89 30.28 -17.00 -17.22
N LYS A 90 30.04 -16.35 -18.35
CA LYS A 90 30.89 -15.26 -18.86
C LYS A 90 30.97 -14.11 -17.86
N ALA A 91 29.83 -13.68 -17.31
CA ALA A 91 29.81 -12.66 -16.26
C ALA A 91 30.63 -13.10 -15.03
N GLY A 92 30.51 -14.36 -14.60
CA GLY A 92 31.33 -14.91 -13.50
C GLY A 92 32.83 -14.82 -13.76
N VAL A 93 33.27 -15.21 -14.96
CA VAL A 93 34.69 -15.10 -15.40
C VAL A 93 35.15 -13.64 -15.43
N LEU A 94 34.32 -12.73 -15.94
CA LEU A 94 34.62 -11.30 -15.99
C LEU A 94 34.74 -10.66 -14.60
N LEU A 95 33.94 -11.11 -13.62
CA LEU A 95 34.07 -10.65 -12.23
C LEU A 95 35.38 -11.11 -11.58
N GLN A 96 35.84 -12.33 -11.86
CA GLN A 96 37.16 -12.81 -11.42
C GLN A 96 38.28 -12.04 -12.11
N LEU A 97 38.15 -11.80 -13.43
CA LEU A 97 39.12 -11.02 -14.20
C LEU A 97 39.28 -9.60 -13.64
N ALA A 98 38.15 -8.96 -13.32
CA ALA A 98 38.16 -7.64 -12.69
C ALA A 98 38.93 -7.64 -11.37
N GLU A 99 38.67 -8.63 -10.50
CA GLU A 99 39.30 -8.76 -9.19
C GLU A 99 40.83 -8.91 -9.30
N VAL A 100 41.30 -9.83 -10.14
CA VAL A 100 42.75 -10.02 -10.37
C VAL A 100 43.39 -8.74 -10.95
N ARG A 101 42.71 -8.05 -11.87
CA ARG A 101 43.21 -6.77 -12.42
C ARG A 101 43.25 -5.65 -11.39
N GLN A 102 42.32 -5.62 -10.44
CA GLN A 102 42.36 -4.67 -9.32
C GLN A 102 43.57 -4.93 -8.43
N GLU A 103 43.86 -6.18 -8.10
CA GLU A 103 45.02 -6.57 -7.29
C GLU A 103 46.37 -6.23 -7.97
N LEU A 104 46.39 -6.27 -9.30
CA LEU A 104 47.53 -5.84 -10.13
C LEU A 104 47.64 -4.32 -10.28
N GLY A 105 46.65 -3.54 -9.83
CA GLY A 105 46.60 -2.08 -10.02
C GLY A 105 46.13 -1.64 -11.41
N HIS A 106 45.70 -2.57 -12.27
CA HIS A 106 45.18 -2.31 -13.62
C HIS A 106 43.72 -1.85 -13.58
N LEU A 107 43.48 -0.65 -13.05
CA LEU A 107 42.13 -0.12 -12.79
C LEU A 107 41.27 0.04 -14.05
N GLY A 108 41.81 0.56 -15.15
CA GLY A 108 41.05 0.73 -16.40
C GLY A 108 40.55 -0.60 -16.99
N PRO A 109 41.42 -1.61 -17.18
CA PRO A 109 41.00 -2.95 -17.58
C PRO A 109 40.07 -3.66 -16.59
N ALA A 110 40.18 -3.37 -15.29
CA ALA A 110 39.26 -3.89 -14.29
C ALA A 110 37.86 -3.28 -14.42
N GLU A 111 37.75 -1.96 -14.60
CA GLU A 111 36.49 -1.25 -14.87
C GLU A 111 35.77 -1.86 -16.09
N ARG A 112 36.49 -2.03 -17.22
CA ARG A 112 35.90 -2.62 -18.44
C ARG A 112 35.35 -4.03 -18.19
N ALA A 113 36.09 -4.85 -17.45
CA ALA A 113 35.65 -6.20 -17.11
C ALA A 113 34.38 -6.18 -16.23
N LEU A 114 34.28 -5.24 -15.27
CA LEU A 114 33.07 -5.06 -14.47
C LEU A 114 31.87 -4.58 -15.31
N VAL A 115 32.08 -3.60 -16.21
CA VAL A 115 31.03 -3.09 -17.11
C VAL A 115 30.47 -4.22 -17.98
N GLU A 116 31.34 -5.01 -18.62
CA GLU A 116 30.91 -6.17 -19.42
C GLU A 116 30.21 -7.22 -18.54
N ALA A 117 30.69 -7.47 -17.32
CA ALA A 117 30.07 -8.44 -16.42
C ALA A 117 28.63 -8.05 -16.08
N VAL A 118 28.39 -6.78 -15.77
CA VAL A 118 27.04 -6.25 -15.48
C VAL A 118 26.15 -6.32 -16.71
N ALA A 119 26.66 -5.89 -17.88
CA ALA A 119 25.87 -5.88 -19.11
C ALA A 119 25.49 -7.28 -19.62
N HIS A 120 26.35 -8.29 -19.41
CA HIS A 120 26.07 -9.68 -19.80
C HIS A 120 25.07 -10.38 -18.88
N ALA A 121 25.04 -10.04 -17.59
CA ALA A 121 24.14 -10.65 -16.60
C ALA A 121 23.37 -9.58 -15.81
N PRO A 122 22.36 -8.90 -16.42
CA PRO A 122 21.61 -7.83 -15.79
C PRO A 122 20.99 -8.23 -14.45
N GLU A 123 20.43 -9.44 -14.37
CA GLU A 123 19.77 -9.96 -13.17
C GLU A 123 20.75 -10.18 -12.01
N ASN A 124 22.05 -10.35 -12.29
CA ASN A 124 23.08 -10.61 -11.29
C ASN A 124 23.43 -9.33 -10.48
N GLY A 125 22.74 -9.14 -9.37
CA GLY A 125 22.97 -8.02 -8.46
C GLY A 125 24.38 -7.95 -7.86
N VAL A 126 25.13 -9.06 -7.82
CA VAL A 126 26.51 -9.09 -7.31
C VAL A 126 27.43 -8.30 -8.25
N ALA A 127 27.24 -8.41 -9.57
CA ALA A 127 28.04 -7.68 -10.54
C ALA A 127 27.87 -6.16 -10.38
N LEU A 128 26.62 -5.71 -10.27
CA LEU A 128 26.30 -4.29 -10.06
C LEU A 128 26.84 -3.78 -8.73
N THR A 129 26.74 -4.58 -7.67
CA THR A 129 27.29 -4.25 -6.34
C THR A 129 28.82 -4.12 -6.38
N ARG A 130 29.52 -5.03 -7.09
CA ARG A 130 30.98 -4.96 -7.26
C ARG A 130 31.40 -3.72 -8.06
N LEU A 131 30.67 -3.38 -9.13
CA LEU A 131 30.87 -2.13 -9.88
C LEU A 131 30.72 -0.90 -8.97
N GLY A 132 29.66 -0.86 -8.15
CA GLY A 132 29.47 0.24 -7.21
C GLY A 132 30.57 0.35 -6.15
N ARG A 133 31.07 -0.79 -5.65
CA ARG A 133 32.21 -0.82 -4.72
C ARG A 133 33.50 -0.31 -5.37
N PHE A 134 33.71 -0.61 -6.65
CA PHE A 134 34.88 -0.15 -7.42
C PHE A 134 34.98 1.39 -7.43
N PHE A 135 33.85 2.09 -7.52
CA PHE A 135 33.79 3.56 -7.61
C PHE A 135 33.34 4.27 -6.33
N ARG A 136 33.39 3.64 -5.15
CA ARG A 136 32.82 4.20 -3.91
C ARG A 136 33.25 5.64 -3.61
N ALA A 137 34.48 6.03 -3.97
CA ALA A 137 35.03 7.36 -3.74
C ALA A 137 34.92 8.32 -4.93
N ASP A 138 34.46 7.86 -6.10
CA ASP A 138 34.37 8.67 -7.33
C ASP A 138 32.98 8.51 -7.99
N PRO A 139 31.99 9.32 -7.57
CA PRO A 139 30.65 9.29 -8.14
C PRO A 139 30.61 9.66 -9.62
N THR A 140 31.55 10.46 -10.11
CA THR A 140 31.58 10.91 -11.50
C THR A 140 31.95 9.76 -12.42
N SER A 141 33.02 9.01 -12.07
CA SER A 141 33.40 7.82 -12.82
C SER A 141 32.37 6.70 -12.68
N HIS A 142 31.70 6.58 -11.52
CA HIS A 142 30.61 5.62 -11.35
C HIS A 142 29.45 5.90 -12.33
N ALA A 143 28.98 7.14 -12.42
CA ALA A 143 27.91 7.52 -13.33
C ALA A 143 28.31 7.27 -14.80
N ARG A 144 29.56 7.55 -15.17
CA ARG A 144 30.11 7.22 -16.48
C ARG A 144 30.07 5.72 -16.76
N ALA A 145 30.53 4.90 -15.80
CA ALA A 145 30.52 3.45 -15.94
C ALA A 145 29.09 2.89 -16.07
N LEU A 146 28.11 3.42 -15.33
CA LEU A 146 26.70 3.04 -15.48
C LEU A 146 26.14 3.43 -16.84
N THR A 147 26.52 4.59 -17.37
CA THR A 147 26.15 4.99 -18.74
C THR A 147 26.72 3.99 -19.78
N GLN A 148 27.96 3.53 -19.58
CA GLN A 148 28.56 2.48 -20.41
C GLN A 148 27.84 1.14 -20.26
N VAL A 149 27.46 0.73 -19.04
CA VAL A 149 26.65 -0.47 -18.80
C VAL A 149 25.32 -0.39 -19.55
N ILE A 150 24.62 0.74 -19.49
CA ILE A 150 23.34 0.93 -20.19
C ILE A 150 23.52 0.85 -21.71
N GLY A 151 24.55 1.53 -22.25
CA GLY A 151 24.86 1.48 -23.68
C GLY A 151 25.21 0.06 -24.14
N ARG A 152 26.06 -0.63 -23.38
CA ARG A 152 26.48 -2.00 -23.67
C ARG A 152 25.34 -3.00 -23.53
N GLY A 153 24.50 -2.85 -22.51
CA GLY A 153 23.29 -3.64 -22.33
C GLY A 153 22.38 -3.52 -23.55
N ARG A 154 22.15 -2.29 -24.06
CA ARG A 154 21.37 -2.06 -25.28
C ARG A 154 21.93 -2.82 -26.49
N GLU A 155 23.24 -2.80 -26.70
CA GLU A 155 23.89 -3.58 -27.78
C GLU A 155 23.68 -5.10 -27.63
N LEU A 156 23.64 -5.59 -26.39
CA LEU A 156 23.44 -7.01 -26.06
C LEU A 156 21.96 -7.43 -25.97
N GLY A 157 21.02 -6.49 -26.14
CA GLY A 157 19.59 -6.70 -25.92
C GLY A 157 19.23 -6.97 -24.46
N ALA A 158 20.02 -6.45 -23.51
CA ALA A 158 19.84 -6.59 -22.07
C ALA A 158 19.55 -5.22 -21.43
N SER A 159 18.64 -5.18 -20.45
CA SER A 159 18.31 -3.95 -19.74
C SER A 159 17.83 -4.29 -18.33
N ASP A 160 18.20 -3.47 -17.35
CA ASP A 160 17.77 -3.64 -15.95
C ASP A 160 17.40 -2.27 -15.36
N ALA A 161 16.27 -2.22 -14.65
CA ALA A 161 15.77 -1.00 -14.02
C ALA A 161 16.74 -0.45 -12.97
N ARG A 162 17.49 -1.32 -12.28
CA ARG A 162 18.43 -0.96 -11.21
C ARG A 162 19.61 -0.14 -11.72
N TRP A 163 19.98 -0.27 -13.00
CA TRP A 163 21.05 0.53 -13.60
C TRP A 163 20.64 2.00 -13.68
N PHE A 164 19.41 2.25 -14.15
CA PHE A 164 18.84 3.58 -14.23
C PHE A 164 18.56 4.16 -12.84
N ALA A 165 18.06 3.34 -11.91
CA ALA A 165 17.83 3.75 -10.53
C ALA A 165 19.11 4.23 -9.85
N LEU A 166 20.18 3.43 -9.94
CA LEU A 166 21.48 3.77 -9.33
C LEU A 166 22.12 4.99 -9.99
N LEU A 167 22.03 5.10 -11.33
CA LEU A 167 22.53 6.28 -12.05
C LEU A 167 21.78 7.54 -11.61
N GLY A 168 20.45 7.48 -11.55
CA GLY A 168 19.62 8.61 -11.12
C GLY A 168 19.93 9.04 -9.69
N HIS A 169 20.05 8.08 -8.76
CA HIS A 169 20.45 8.32 -7.38
C HIS A 169 21.80 9.08 -7.29
N ILE A 170 22.82 8.60 -8.01
CA ILE A 170 24.16 9.24 -8.01
C ILE A 170 24.09 10.66 -8.58
N GLU A 171 23.35 10.86 -9.66
CA GLU A 171 23.20 12.17 -10.29
C GLU A 171 22.54 13.19 -9.37
N ILE A 172 21.50 12.77 -8.63
CA ILE A 172 20.74 13.63 -7.71
C ILE A 172 21.54 13.93 -6.43
N GLU A 173 22.09 12.89 -5.80
CA GLU A 173 22.67 12.98 -4.45
C GLU A 173 24.16 13.32 -4.43
N LYS A 174 24.91 12.92 -5.46
CA LYS A 174 26.38 13.08 -5.48
C LYS A 174 26.87 14.12 -6.48
N LEU A 175 26.16 14.28 -7.61
CA LEU A 175 26.61 15.16 -8.69
C LEU A 175 25.80 16.45 -8.79
N GLY A 176 24.67 16.57 -8.08
CA GLY A 176 23.77 17.73 -8.15
C GLY A 176 23.05 17.90 -9.49
N ARG A 177 23.12 16.90 -10.39
CA ARG A 177 22.46 16.88 -11.69
C ARG A 177 21.03 16.38 -11.56
N VAL A 178 20.21 17.15 -10.84
CA VAL A 178 18.86 16.71 -10.43
C VAL A 178 17.95 16.40 -11.62
N ARG A 179 18.01 17.20 -12.70
CA ARG A 179 17.18 16.99 -13.91
C ARG A 179 17.49 15.68 -14.63
N ASP A 180 18.78 15.37 -14.80
CA ASP A 180 19.23 14.14 -15.46
C ASP A 180 18.81 12.93 -14.62
N GLY A 181 19.03 13.01 -13.30
CA GLY A 181 18.67 11.92 -12.41
C GLY A 181 17.16 11.68 -12.32
N VAL A 182 16.33 12.73 -12.38
CA VAL A 182 14.87 12.59 -12.50
C VAL A 182 14.48 11.82 -13.76
N ALA A 183 15.11 12.10 -14.91
CA ALA A 183 14.85 11.37 -16.15
C ALA A 183 15.21 9.88 -16.02
N HIS A 184 16.36 9.57 -15.40
CA HIS A 184 16.77 8.18 -15.16
C HIS A 184 15.89 7.46 -14.13
N LEU A 185 15.47 8.11 -13.04
CA LEU A 185 14.55 7.52 -12.06
C LEU A 185 13.17 7.25 -12.67
N ARG A 186 12.65 8.15 -13.51
CA ARG A 186 11.39 7.90 -14.26
C ARG A 186 11.51 6.68 -15.16
N GLN A 187 12.63 6.52 -15.85
CA GLN A 187 12.88 5.33 -16.68
C GLN A 187 12.96 4.06 -15.83
N ALA A 188 13.62 4.11 -14.68
CA ALA A 188 13.71 2.97 -13.75
C ALA A 188 12.33 2.52 -13.27
N ILE A 189 11.49 3.45 -12.82
CA ILE A 189 10.13 3.17 -12.32
C ILE A 189 9.21 2.68 -13.43
N HIS A 190 9.38 3.19 -14.66
CA HIS A 190 8.64 2.70 -15.82
C HIS A 190 8.97 1.24 -16.15
N MET A 191 10.24 0.84 -15.95
CA MET A 191 10.68 -0.54 -16.17
C MET A 191 10.30 -1.48 -15.01
N ASP A 192 10.39 -1.02 -13.77
CA ASP A 192 10.00 -1.77 -12.58
C ASP A 192 9.28 -0.88 -11.57
N ALA A 193 7.96 -1.03 -11.50
CA ALA A 193 7.10 -0.30 -10.59
C ALA A 193 7.31 -0.66 -9.10
N LYS A 194 8.06 -1.72 -8.79
CA LYS A 194 8.38 -2.16 -7.41
C LYS A 194 9.60 -1.46 -6.82
N LEU A 195 10.31 -0.63 -7.57
CA LEU A 195 11.41 0.19 -7.08
C LEU A 195 10.88 1.37 -6.25
N PHE A 196 10.31 1.07 -5.09
CA PHE A 196 9.63 2.05 -4.24
C PHE A 196 10.57 3.10 -3.67
N GLU A 197 11.82 2.73 -3.35
CA GLU A 197 12.85 3.69 -2.94
C GLU A 197 13.14 4.70 -4.05
N SER A 198 13.31 4.23 -5.28
CA SER A 198 13.50 5.12 -6.45
C SER A 198 12.30 6.02 -6.70
N ARG A 199 11.09 5.56 -6.38
CA ARG A 199 9.86 6.37 -6.44
C ARG A 199 9.85 7.48 -5.39
N PHE A 200 10.28 7.18 -4.15
CA PHE A 200 10.44 8.19 -3.11
C PHE A 200 11.54 9.20 -3.44
N GLU A 201 12.68 8.73 -3.95
CA GLU A 201 13.77 9.59 -4.44
C GLU A 201 13.32 10.51 -5.57
N LEU A 202 12.50 10.00 -6.50
CA LEU A 202 11.90 10.81 -7.56
C LEU A 202 11.02 11.92 -6.98
N GLY A 203 10.14 11.60 -6.03
CA GLY A 203 9.32 12.61 -5.34
C GLY A 203 10.18 13.67 -4.64
N SER A 204 11.25 13.24 -3.95
CA SER A 204 12.20 14.13 -3.27
C SER A 204 12.94 15.05 -4.24
N ALA A 205 13.39 14.52 -5.38
CA ALA A 205 14.07 15.28 -6.41
C ALA A 205 13.14 16.31 -7.09
N LEU A 206 11.89 15.94 -7.36
CA LEU A 206 10.86 16.83 -7.92
C LEU A 206 10.55 17.99 -6.96
N ALA A 207 10.43 17.71 -5.65
CA ALA A 207 10.23 18.74 -4.64
C ALA A 207 11.43 19.71 -4.56
N ARG A 208 12.68 19.20 -4.63
CA ARG A 208 13.91 20.02 -4.71
C ARG A 208 13.95 20.93 -5.94
N MET A 209 13.32 20.51 -7.04
CA MET A 209 13.18 21.31 -8.26
C MET A 209 12.04 22.35 -8.19
N GLY A 210 11.24 22.33 -7.12
CA GLY A 210 10.05 23.17 -6.97
C GLY A 210 8.82 22.65 -7.72
N SER A 211 8.90 21.47 -8.33
CA SER A 211 7.78 20.79 -9.03
C SER A 211 6.90 20.06 -8.02
N ASN A 212 6.33 20.81 -7.07
CA ASN A 212 5.59 20.28 -5.93
C ASN A 212 4.34 19.48 -6.37
N ASP A 213 3.69 19.92 -7.44
CA ASP A 213 2.51 19.28 -8.02
C ASP A 213 2.79 17.87 -8.55
N GLU A 214 3.95 17.66 -9.18
CA GLU A 214 4.38 16.33 -9.60
C GLU A 214 4.86 15.50 -8.41
N ALA A 215 5.59 16.12 -7.47
CA ALA A 215 6.10 15.45 -6.29
C ALA A 215 4.96 14.88 -5.43
N SER A 216 3.93 15.67 -5.14
CA SER A 216 2.78 15.21 -4.34
C SER A 216 2.00 14.12 -5.06
N ARG A 217 1.83 14.17 -6.39
CA ARG A 217 1.23 13.06 -7.17
C ARG A 217 2.03 11.78 -7.01
N VAL A 218 3.35 11.83 -7.20
CA VAL A 218 4.23 10.65 -7.06
C VAL A 218 4.12 10.02 -5.67
N LEU A 219 4.06 10.85 -4.62
CA LEU A 219 3.96 10.44 -3.22
C LEU A 219 2.55 9.96 -2.85
N LEU A 220 1.49 10.61 -3.34
CA LEU A 220 0.10 10.16 -3.15
C LEU A 220 -0.14 8.79 -3.76
N ASP A 221 0.42 8.54 -4.95
CA ASP A 221 0.39 7.24 -5.61
C ASP A 221 1.14 6.14 -4.83
N MET A 222 2.00 6.50 -3.86
CA MET A 222 2.62 5.54 -2.95
C MET A 222 1.72 5.12 -1.79
N VAL A 223 0.67 5.90 -1.52
CA VAL A 223 -0.30 5.67 -0.43
C VAL A 223 -1.62 5.09 -0.98
N SER A 224 -2.02 5.54 -2.17
CA SER A 224 -3.28 5.17 -2.84
C SER A 224 -3.01 4.72 -4.28
N PRO A 225 -3.63 3.65 -4.77
CA PRO A 225 -4.70 2.86 -4.14
C PRO A 225 -4.22 1.85 -3.10
N ASP A 226 -2.91 1.62 -3.00
CA ASP A 226 -2.31 0.57 -2.17
C ASP A 226 -1.14 1.15 -1.36
N PRO A 227 -1.06 0.89 -0.04
CA PRO A 227 -0.01 1.46 0.81
C PRO A 227 1.32 0.69 0.76
N ARG A 228 1.41 -0.45 0.05
CA ARG A 228 2.68 -1.20 -0.05
C ARG A 228 3.88 -0.34 -0.48
N PRO A 229 3.78 0.56 -1.47
CA PRO A 229 4.92 1.39 -1.87
C PRO A 229 5.47 2.26 -0.73
N VAL A 230 4.61 2.97 0.02
CA VAL A 230 5.06 3.81 1.14
C VAL A 230 5.52 3.00 2.35
N LEU A 231 4.99 1.79 2.58
CA LEU A 231 5.38 0.96 3.72
C LEU A 231 6.68 0.17 3.49
N ALA A 232 7.03 -0.06 2.22
CA ALA A 232 8.19 -0.86 1.81
C ALA A 232 9.52 -0.09 1.80
N ILE A 233 9.50 1.24 1.76
CA ILE A 233 10.72 2.06 1.86
C ILE A 233 11.30 2.03 3.28
N ALA A 234 12.55 2.46 3.41
CA ALA A 234 13.31 2.46 4.66
C ALA A 234 12.62 3.35 5.71
N ASP A 235 12.17 4.53 5.30
CA ASP A 235 11.53 5.51 6.17
C ASP A 235 10.20 6.06 5.59
N PRO A 236 9.07 5.41 5.91
CA PRO A 236 7.74 5.88 5.53
C PRO A 236 7.39 7.26 6.10
N ALA A 237 7.94 7.64 7.24
CA ALA A 237 7.63 8.91 7.89
C ALA A 237 8.20 10.09 7.09
N SER A 238 9.44 9.98 6.62
CA SER A 238 10.04 10.96 5.69
C SER A 238 9.22 11.15 4.42
N ALA A 239 8.61 10.10 3.87
CA ALA A 239 7.72 10.21 2.72
C ALA A 239 6.44 10.99 3.03
N LEU A 240 5.86 10.79 4.22
CA LEU A 240 4.70 11.55 4.67
C LEU A 240 5.06 13.02 4.97
N ASP A 241 6.20 13.30 5.61
CA ASP A 241 6.68 14.67 5.83
C ASP A 241 6.87 15.41 4.50
N LEU A 242 7.50 14.78 3.52
CA LEU A 242 7.66 15.37 2.18
C LEU A 242 6.31 15.60 1.49
N LEU A 243 5.36 14.68 1.63
CA LEU A 243 4.02 14.82 1.09
C LEU A 243 3.28 16.00 1.75
N GLU A 244 3.35 16.15 3.07
CA GLU A 244 2.77 17.29 3.79
C GLU A 244 3.35 18.63 3.29
N ARG A 245 4.68 18.71 3.12
CA ARG A 245 5.36 19.92 2.64
C ARG A 245 4.97 20.28 1.21
N THR A 246 4.93 19.30 0.31
CA THR A 246 4.56 19.51 -1.10
C THR A 246 3.09 19.95 -1.24
N LEU A 247 2.18 19.33 -0.49
CA LEU A 247 0.77 19.75 -0.44
C LEU A 247 0.59 21.17 0.12
N ASN A 248 1.33 21.54 1.15
CA ASN A 248 1.32 22.92 1.67
C ASN A 248 1.83 23.92 0.62
N ALA A 249 2.89 23.59 -0.11
CA ALA A 249 3.42 24.43 -1.19
C ALA A 249 2.43 24.59 -2.36
N GLU A 250 1.58 23.59 -2.61
CA GLU A 250 0.47 23.64 -3.56
C GLU A 250 -0.78 24.37 -3.06
N ARG A 251 -0.77 24.90 -1.82
CA ARG A 251 -1.95 25.49 -1.17
C ARG A 251 -3.10 24.49 -1.00
N ARG A 252 -2.76 23.24 -0.65
CA ARG A 252 -3.68 22.16 -0.29
C ARG A 252 -3.58 21.81 1.20
N PRO A 253 -3.86 22.77 2.11
CA PRO A 253 -3.62 22.60 3.54
C PRO A 253 -4.54 21.55 4.18
N GLU A 254 -5.72 21.31 3.61
CA GLU A 254 -6.66 20.30 4.09
C GLU A 254 -6.12 18.88 3.95
N GLU A 255 -5.59 18.55 2.77
CA GLU A 255 -4.91 17.26 2.55
C GLU A 255 -3.59 17.19 3.32
N ALA A 256 -2.86 18.30 3.46
CA ALA A 256 -1.64 18.34 4.27
C ALA A 256 -1.92 18.02 5.75
N ILE A 257 -3.05 18.48 6.29
CA ILE A 257 -3.49 18.13 7.65
C ILE A 257 -3.76 16.63 7.79
N VAL A 258 -4.39 15.99 6.79
CA VAL A 258 -4.60 14.53 6.78
C VAL A 258 -3.26 13.79 6.82
N VAL A 259 -2.26 14.28 6.10
CA VAL A 259 -0.91 13.70 6.14
C VAL A 259 -0.26 13.92 7.50
N SER A 260 -0.46 15.08 8.13
CA SER A 260 -0.02 15.36 9.50
C SER A 260 -0.65 14.37 10.49
N GLU A 261 -1.94 14.04 10.33
CA GLU A 261 -2.60 12.99 11.12
C GLU A 261 -1.97 11.60 10.93
N LEU A 262 -1.61 11.24 9.69
CA LEU A 262 -0.87 10.00 9.42
C LEU A 262 0.54 10.02 10.05
N ARG A 263 1.21 11.17 10.07
CA ARG A 263 2.51 11.33 10.75
C ARG A 263 2.40 11.20 12.26
N ALA A 264 1.31 11.69 12.87
CA ALA A 264 1.03 11.45 14.29
C ALA A 264 0.94 9.94 14.58
N ILE A 265 0.27 9.17 13.72
CA ILE A 265 0.19 7.71 13.84
C ILE A 265 1.57 7.06 13.63
N ALA A 266 2.37 7.60 12.72
CA ALA A 266 3.74 7.14 12.47
C ALA A 266 4.73 7.47 13.60
N GLY A 267 4.34 8.32 14.57
CA GLY A 267 5.21 8.80 15.64
C GLY A 267 6.22 9.86 15.19
N ASP A 268 5.96 10.54 14.07
CA ASP A 268 6.85 11.53 13.43
C ASP A 268 6.29 12.96 13.54
N LEU A 269 5.76 13.32 14.72
CA LEU A 269 5.31 14.69 15.00
C LEU A 269 5.71 15.11 16.40
N ASP A 270 6.04 16.39 16.56
CA ASP A 270 6.29 17.00 17.86
C ASP A 270 5.00 17.11 18.69
N ASP A 271 5.17 17.18 20.02
CA ASP A 271 4.05 17.23 20.97
C ASP A 271 3.12 18.43 20.74
N GLY A 272 3.66 19.57 20.27
CA GLY A 272 2.88 20.77 19.98
C GLY A 272 1.94 20.56 18.81
N ARG A 273 2.44 19.99 17.71
CA ARG A 273 1.63 19.66 16.54
C ARG A 273 0.60 18.58 16.86
N GLN A 274 0.98 17.55 17.62
CA GLN A 274 0.04 16.53 18.09
C GLN A 274 -1.09 17.14 18.94
N ALA A 275 -0.75 17.99 19.90
CA ALA A 275 -1.73 18.68 20.74
C ALA A 275 -2.67 19.56 19.90
N TRP A 276 -2.14 20.28 18.90
CA TRP A 276 -2.96 21.07 17.98
C TRP A 276 -3.97 20.20 17.21
N LEU A 277 -3.54 19.06 16.65
CA LEU A 277 -4.44 18.14 15.94
C LEU A 277 -5.60 17.68 16.84
N ARG A 278 -5.33 17.40 18.11
CA ARG A 278 -6.34 16.95 19.09
C ARG A 278 -7.23 18.09 19.63
N ALA A 279 -6.76 19.32 19.57
CA ALA A 279 -7.46 20.50 20.09
C ALA A 279 -8.46 21.12 19.09
N ARG A 280 -8.47 20.68 17.83
CA ARG A 280 -9.37 21.22 16.78
C ARG A 280 -10.85 21.10 17.16
N ARG A 281 -11.64 22.13 16.84
CA ARG A 281 -13.08 22.24 17.14
C ARG A 281 -13.81 22.83 15.95
N LEU A 282 -14.90 22.18 15.55
CA LEU A 282 -15.67 22.62 14.39
C LEU A 282 -16.48 23.87 14.74
N SER A 283 -16.47 24.84 13.82
CA SER A 283 -17.40 25.96 13.91
C SER A 283 -18.85 25.49 13.73
N PRO A 284 -19.82 26.29 14.24
CA PRO A 284 -21.23 26.07 13.97
C PRO A 284 -21.54 26.02 12.47
N LEU A 285 -22.56 25.24 12.08
CA LEU A 285 -22.96 25.15 10.68
C LEU A 285 -23.64 26.44 10.21
N GLU A 286 -22.94 27.21 9.39
CA GLU A 286 -23.44 28.44 8.77
C GLU A 286 -24.44 28.20 7.63
N THR A 287 -25.15 29.25 7.20
CA THR A 287 -26.20 29.20 6.16
C THR A 287 -25.68 28.92 4.75
N HIS A 288 -24.41 29.22 4.48
CA HIS A 288 -23.79 28.97 3.17
C HIS A 288 -23.34 27.50 3.00
N HIS A 289 -23.28 26.73 4.09
CA HIS A 289 -23.01 25.29 4.03
C HIS A 289 -24.23 24.54 3.53
N ALA A 290 -24.00 23.55 2.66
CA ALA A 290 -25.05 22.74 2.06
C ALA A 290 -24.99 21.30 2.62
N PRO A 291 -26.04 20.83 3.32
CA PRO A 291 -26.03 19.49 3.89
C PRO A 291 -25.98 18.42 2.80
N PHE A 292 -25.50 17.22 3.15
CA PHE A 292 -25.52 16.07 2.26
C PHE A 292 -26.91 15.47 2.20
N ASP A 293 -27.45 15.34 1.00
CA ASP A 293 -28.58 14.46 0.75
C ASP A 293 -28.09 13.01 0.56
N ARG A 294 -29.00 12.05 0.71
CA ARG A 294 -28.69 10.62 0.55
C ARG A 294 -28.09 10.32 -0.83
N GLY A 295 -28.57 10.99 -1.88
CA GLY A 295 -28.08 10.83 -3.25
C GLY A 295 -26.59 11.17 -3.37
N THR A 296 -26.16 12.30 -2.80
CA THR A 296 -24.73 12.68 -2.75
C THR A 296 -23.92 11.61 -2.03
N LEU A 297 -24.40 11.13 -0.87
CA LEU A 297 -23.68 10.14 -0.07
C LEU A 297 -23.45 8.84 -0.85
N LEU A 298 -24.48 8.33 -1.53
CA LEU A 298 -24.37 7.11 -2.33
C LEU A 298 -23.51 7.27 -3.59
N ALA A 299 -23.55 8.44 -4.23
CA ALA A 299 -22.83 8.67 -5.47
C ALA A 299 -21.33 8.92 -5.27
N HIS A 300 -20.96 9.62 -4.19
CA HIS A 300 -19.60 10.15 -4.00
C HIS A 300 -18.86 9.59 -2.78
N VAL A 301 -19.56 9.07 -1.77
CA VAL A 301 -18.94 8.71 -0.49
C VAL A 301 -18.91 7.20 -0.29
N VAL A 302 -20.07 6.56 -0.44
CA VAL A 302 -20.21 5.11 -0.28
C VAL A 302 -19.44 4.38 -1.39
N PRO A 303 -18.65 3.34 -1.08
CA PRO A 303 -17.91 2.58 -2.08
C PRO A 303 -18.80 2.05 -3.20
N ARG A 304 -18.35 2.18 -4.46
CA ARG A 304 -19.12 1.76 -5.64
C ARG A 304 -19.50 0.28 -5.64
N VAL A 305 -18.71 -0.57 -4.98
CA VAL A 305 -18.98 -2.01 -4.85
C VAL A 305 -20.31 -2.32 -4.15
N VAL A 306 -20.84 -1.38 -3.34
CA VAL A 306 -22.16 -1.52 -2.69
C VAL A 306 -23.23 -0.60 -3.27
N SER A 307 -22.98 0.03 -4.43
CA SER A 307 -23.99 0.78 -5.16
C SER A 307 -25.01 -0.19 -5.77
N HIS A 308 -25.99 -0.59 -4.94
CA HIS A 308 -26.89 -1.70 -5.23
C HIS A 308 -28.36 -1.29 -5.02
N PRO A 309 -29.31 -1.77 -5.85
CA PRO A 309 -30.75 -1.49 -5.70
C PRO A 309 -31.35 -1.83 -4.33
N LEU A 310 -30.75 -2.78 -3.59
CA LEU A 310 -31.17 -3.10 -2.22
C LEU A 310 -31.04 -1.91 -1.25
N LEU A 311 -30.13 -0.97 -1.49
CA LEU A 311 -30.08 0.26 -0.71
C LEU A 311 -31.29 1.15 -1.00
N ASP A 312 -31.77 1.18 -2.23
CA ASP A 312 -32.99 1.93 -2.56
C ASP A 312 -34.24 1.23 -2.03
N VAL A 313 -34.24 -0.11 -1.96
CA VAL A 313 -35.26 -0.87 -1.22
C VAL A 313 -35.27 -0.47 0.25
N ALA A 314 -34.10 -0.43 0.91
CA ALA A 314 -33.99 0.00 2.30
C ALA A 314 -34.55 1.42 2.51
N HIS A 315 -34.25 2.34 1.59
CA HIS A 315 -34.79 3.70 1.62
C HIS A 315 -36.30 3.75 1.37
N ALA A 316 -36.81 2.98 0.40
CA ALA A 316 -38.23 2.94 0.06
C ALA A 316 -39.10 2.46 1.23
N VAL A 317 -38.55 1.60 2.10
CA VAL A 317 -39.23 1.08 3.30
C VAL A 317 -38.83 1.77 4.60
N PHE A 318 -37.99 2.81 4.56
CA PHE A 318 -37.50 3.49 5.76
C PHE A 318 -38.64 3.91 6.71
N GLY A 319 -38.44 3.69 8.02
CA GLY A 319 -39.45 3.83 9.08
C GLY A 319 -40.40 2.64 9.25
N MET A 320 -40.48 1.71 8.28
CA MET A 320 -41.28 0.47 8.45
C MET A 320 -40.67 -0.45 9.51
N GLU A 321 -39.34 -0.45 9.61
CA GLU A 321 -38.56 -1.26 10.54
C GLU A 321 -39.01 -1.08 12.00
N ALA A 322 -39.54 0.09 12.39
CA ALA A 322 -40.09 0.33 13.73
C ALA A 322 -41.27 -0.58 14.11
N LYS A 323 -41.92 -1.23 13.13
CA LYS A 323 -43.01 -2.18 13.34
C LYS A 323 -42.57 -3.64 13.35
N ILE A 324 -41.35 -3.93 12.90
CA ILE A 324 -40.84 -5.30 12.69
C ILE A 324 -39.62 -5.55 13.60
N LEU A 325 -38.72 -4.59 13.65
CA LEU A 325 -37.38 -4.66 14.25
C LEU A 325 -37.25 -3.73 15.47
N ARG A 326 -38.36 -3.34 16.09
CA ARG A 326 -38.36 -2.40 17.21
C ARG A 326 -37.50 -2.92 18.34
N ALA A 327 -36.53 -2.13 18.78
CA ALA A 327 -35.71 -2.49 19.93
C ALA A 327 -36.53 -2.39 21.23
N ASP A 328 -36.30 -3.29 22.17
CA ASP A 328 -36.82 -3.14 23.53
C ASP A 328 -35.89 -2.22 24.34
N LEU A 329 -36.43 -1.07 24.78
CA LEU A 329 -35.67 -0.12 25.58
C LEU A 329 -35.37 -0.67 26.99
N THR A 330 -36.22 -1.57 27.49
CA THR A 330 -36.07 -2.15 28.84
C THR A 330 -34.87 -3.10 28.92
N ASP A 331 -34.54 -3.82 27.84
CA ASP A 331 -33.34 -4.65 27.73
C ASP A 331 -32.04 -3.84 27.90
N LEU A 332 -32.09 -2.54 27.60
CA LEU A 332 -30.97 -1.62 27.75
C LEU A 332 -31.07 -0.77 29.03
N GLY A 333 -32.11 -0.97 29.84
CA GLY A 333 -32.36 -0.19 31.06
C GLY A 333 -32.55 1.30 30.79
N ILE A 334 -33.08 1.68 29.63
CA ILE A 334 -33.34 3.07 29.24
C ILE A 334 -34.84 3.32 29.05
N SER A 335 -35.23 4.58 29.18
CA SER A 335 -36.61 5.04 29.05
C SER A 335 -36.71 6.36 28.28
N THR A 336 -37.92 6.80 27.98
CA THR A 336 -38.18 8.11 27.35
C THR A 336 -37.77 9.31 28.22
N ARG A 337 -37.58 9.11 29.53
CA ARG A 337 -37.13 10.17 30.45
C ARG A 337 -35.62 10.41 30.38
N ASP A 338 -34.87 9.47 29.82
CA ASP A 338 -33.41 9.54 29.71
C ASP A 338 -32.95 10.31 28.46
N ARG A 339 -33.90 10.87 27.70
CA ARG A 339 -33.63 11.68 26.51
C ARG A 339 -32.85 12.94 26.87
N VAL A 340 -31.80 13.17 26.10
CA VAL A 340 -30.94 14.34 26.22
C VAL A 340 -31.55 15.50 25.44
N GLY A 341 -32.01 16.49 26.21
CA GLY A 341 -32.66 17.70 25.69
C GLY A 341 -31.70 18.74 25.12
N ARG A 342 -32.29 19.84 24.63
CA ARG A 342 -31.56 20.99 24.07
C ARG A 342 -30.66 21.64 25.13
N GLY A 343 -29.47 22.09 24.71
CA GLY A 343 -28.49 22.74 25.58
C GLY A 343 -27.43 21.81 26.18
N HIS A 344 -27.63 20.49 26.13
CA HIS A 344 -26.58 19.54 26.51
C HIS A 344 -25.44 19.57 25.46
N PRO A 345 -24.14 19.60 25.87
CA PRO A 345 -23.03 19.71 24.91
C PRO A 345 -23.04 18.63 23.83
N VAL A 346 -23.24 17.37 24.19
CA VAL A 346 -23.34 16.25 23.24
C VAL A 346 -24.53 16.39 22.28
N ARG A 347 -25.63 16.98 22.74
CA ARG A 347 -26.80 17.25 21.88
C ARG A 347 -26.48 18.31 20.84
N VAL A 348 -25.72 19.35 21.20
CA VAL A 348 -25.25 20.37 20.26
C VAL A 348 -24.37 19.74 19.17
N LEU A 349 -23.48 18.82 19.54
CA LEU A 349 -22.66 18.07 18.58
C LEU A 349 -23.53 17.24 17.63
N LEU A 350 -24.50 16.49 18.16
CA LEU A 350 -25.44 15.70 17.38
C LEU A 350 -26.25 16.57 16.42
N ASP A 351 -26.82 17.67 16.90
CA ASP A 351 -27.66 18.56 16.08
C ASP A 351 -26.84 19.14 14.92
N ARG A 352 -25.55 19.46 15.13
CA ARG A 352 -24.64 19.91 14.07
C ARG A 352 -24.47 18.86 12.97
N ILE A 353 -24.09 17.63 13.33
CA ILE A 353 -23.82 16.56 12.35
C ILE A 353 -25.10 16.07 11.68
N ALA A 354 -26.23 16.01 12.41
CA ALA A 354 -27.52 15.60 11.87
C ALA A 354 -27.99 16.61 10.83
N ARG A 355 -27.86 17.91 11.13
CA ARG A 355 -28.13 18.97 10.15
C ARG A 355 -27.25 18.86 8.92
N ALA A 356 -25.94 18.62 9.09
CA ALA A 356 -25.00 18.47 7.97
C ALA A 356 -25.27 17.22 7.11
N ALA A 357 -25.87 16.18 7.66
CA ALA A 357 -26.26 14.95 6.94
C ALA A 357 -27.74 14.91 6.53
N GLN A 358 -28.47 16.02 6.67
CA GLN A 358 -29.91 16.12 6.40
C GLN A 358 -30.75 15.08 7.16
N VAL A 359 -30.34 14.74 8.37
CA VAL A 359 -31.05 13.86 9.28
C VAL A 359 -31.85 14.72 10.27
N SER A 360 -33.15 14.46 10.36
CA SER A 360 -34.06 15.06 11.34
C SER A 360 -34.64 14.00 12.27
N ASP A 361 -35.30 14.45 13.34
CA ASP A 361 -36.13 13.59 14.20
C ASP A 361 -35.34 12.42 14.80
N VAL A 362 -34.21 12.74 15.43
CA VAL A 362 -33.35 11.80 16.14
C VAL A 362 -33.32 12.11 17.61
N GLU A 363 -33.50 11.06 18.41
CA GLU A 363 -33.38 11.12 19.86
C GLU A 363 -31.98 10.73 20.31
N LEU A 364 -31.51 11.36 21.39
CA LEU A 364 -30.22 11.08 22.00
C LEU A 364 -30.43 10.60 23.43
N VAL A 365 -29.80 9.49 23.79
CA VAL A 365 -29.74 8.98 25.17
C VAL A 365 -28.29 8.74 25.53
N ILE A 366 -27.89 9.14 26.74
CA ILE A 366 -26.59 8.79 27.31
C ILE A 366 -26.83 7.74 28.40
N SER A 367 -26.27 6.55 28.24
CA SER A 367 -26.53 5.42 29.13
C SER A 367 -25.23 4.75 29.60
N PRO A 368 -25.14 4.34 30.88
CA PRO A 368 -24.05 3.50 31.37
C PRO A 368 -24.21 2.03 30.94
N SER A 369 -25.38 1.63 30.46
CA SER A 369 -25.72 0.23 30.12
C SER A 369 -25.18 -0.22 28.75
N VAL A 370 -24.66 0.70 27.94
CA VAL A 370 -24.10 0.39 26.62
C VAL A 370 -22.59 0.67 26.61
N ASN A 371 -21.84 -0.18 25.90
CA ASN A 371 -20.38 -0.06 25.78
C ASN A 371 -19.91 0.59 24.48
N ARG A 372 -20.81 0.74 23.50
CA ARG A 372 -20.58 1.44 22.23
C ARG A 372 -21.82 2.24 21.85
N THR A 373 -21.66 3.25 21.00
CA THR A 373 -22.80 3.99 20.47
C THR A 373 -23.58 3.12 19.51
N ARG A 374 -24.90 3.09 19.68
CA ARG A 374 -25.85 2.28 18.90
C ARG A 374 -26.94 3.15 18.31
N VAL A 375 -27.47 2.74 17.16
CA VAL A 375 -28.70 3.29 16.59
C VAL A 375 -29.81 2.28 16.82
N LEU A 376 -30.80 2.63 17.61
CA LEU A 376 -31.95 1.78 17.89
C LEU A 376 -33.11 2.15 16.96
N VAL A 377 -33.75 1.10 16.44
CA VAL A 377 -34.96 1.22 15.65
C VAL A 377 -36.15 1.47 16.58
N GLN A 378 -36.69 2.69 16.52
CA GLN A 378 -37.91 3.15 17.17
C GLN A 378 -38.73 3.95 16.13
N ASP A 379 -39.87 4.53 16.52
CA ASP A 379 -40.69 5.34 15.59
C ASP A 379 -39.91 6.51 14.97
N GLU A 380 -39.05 7.12 15.79
CA GLU A 380 -37.95 8.00 15.38
C GLU A 380 -36.64 7.30 15.78
N PRO A 381 -35.54 7.34 15.01
CA PRO A 381 -34.30 6.68 15.40
C PRO A 381 -33.72 7.21 16.72
N TRP A 382 -33.22 6.31 17.58
CA TRP A 382 -32.55 6.70 18.83
C TRP A 382 -31.06 6.41 18.74
N ILE A 383 -30.24 7.41 19.03
CA ILE A 383 -28.80 7.25 19.23
C ILE A 383 -28.56 7.08 20.72
N VAL A 384 -28.08 5.91 21.13
CA VAL A 384 -27.72 5.61 22.52
C VAL A 384 -26.21 5.59 22.64
N MET A 385 -25.67 6.56 23.37
CA MET A 385 -24.23 6.78 23.55
C MET A 385 -23.78 6.32 24.95
N PRO A 386 -22.65 5.59 25.08
CA PRO A 386 -22.06 5.28 26.37
C PRO A 386 -21.68 6.53 27.16
N ARG A 387 -21.96 6.54 28.46
CA ARG A 387 -21.57 7.64 29.35
C ARG A 387 -20.08 7.96 29.28
N LYS A 388 -19.21 6.95 29.19
CA LYS A 388 -17.75 7.11 29.11
C LYS A 388 -17.30 7.96 27.92
N LEU A 389 -18.04 7.94 26.82
CA LEU A 389 -17.66 8.74 25.64
C LEU A 389 -17.87 10.24 25.88
N THR A 390 -18.73 10.64 26.81
CA THR A 390 -18.94 12.07 27.16
C THR A 390 -17.72 12.70 27.84
N GLU A 391 -16.82 11.87 28.35
CA GLU A 391 -15.57 12.27 29.01
C GLU A 391 -14.38 12.31 28.04
N LEU A 392 -14.55 11.80 26.82
CA LEU A 392 -13.52 11.83 25.78
C LEU A 392 -13.43 13.21 25.10
N PRO A 393 -12.32 13.51 24.40
CA PRO A 393 -12.23 14.73 23.60
C PRO A 393 -13.39 14.87 22.61
N GLU A 394 -13.83 16.11 22.41
CA GLU A 394 -14.95 16.44 21.50
C GLU A 394 -14.81 15.85 20.08
N PRO A 395 -13.63 15.83 19.43
CA PRO A 395 -13.48 15.20 18.12
C PRO A 395 -13.85 13.72 18.12
N THR A 396 -13.49 12.99 19.17
CA THR A 396 -13.86 11.58 19.33
C THR A 396 -15.38 11.43 19.48
N GLN A 397 -16.01 12.26 20.31
CA GLN A 397 -17.47 12.27 20.47
C GLN A 397 -18.18 12.55 19.13
N LEU A 398 -17.69 13.53 18.38
CA LEU A 398 -18.19 13.88 17.06
C LEU A 398 -18.07 12.72 16.07
N ALA A 399 -16.93 12.04 16.02
CA ALA A 399 -16.72 10.90 15.11
C ALA A 399 -17.66 9.74 15.44
N THR A 400 -17.83 9.43 16.73
CA THR A 400 -18.79 8.41 17.18
C THR A 400 -20.22 8.73 16.75
N LEU A 401 -20.67 9.96 17.05
CA LEU A 401 -22.02 10.38 16.71
C LEU A 401 -22.21 10.46 15.19
N ALA A 402 -21.19 10.91 14.44
CA ALA A 402 -21.23 11.00 12.98
C ALA A 402 -21.38 9.62 12.33
N ARG A 403 -20.76 8.58 12.88
CA ARG A 403 -20.98 7.20 12.41
C ARG A 403 -22.43 6.74 12.67
N ALA A 404 -23.00 7.09 13.82
CA ALA A 404 -24.40 6.78 14.12
C ALA A 404 -25.36 7.50 13.17
N VAL A 405 -25.13 8.79 12.91
CA VAL A 405 -25.90 9.59 11.95
C VAL A 405 -25.75 9.06 10.52
N ALA A 406 -24.56 8.58 10.12
CA ALA A 406 -24.33 8.01 8.80
C ALA A 406 -25.28 6.84 8.49
N LYS A 407 -25.52 5.93 9.46
CA LYS A 407 -26.50 4.84 9.30
C LYS A 407 -27.91 5.34 9.03
N ILE A 408 -28.34 6.39 9.73
CA ILE A 408 -29.66 6.99 9.55
C ILE A 408 -29.75 7.68 8.18
N ALA A 409 -28.72 8.45 7.81
CA ALA A 409 -28.64 9.15 6.52
C ALA A 409 -28.66 8.18 5.32
N LEU A 410 -28.10 6.98 5.48
CA LEU A 410 -28.12 5.92 4.47
C LEU A 410 -29.42 5.09 4.49
N SER A 411 -30.34 5.36 5.42
CA SER A 411 -31.59 4.61 5.64
C SER A 411 -31.38 3.15 6.08
N VAL A 412 -30.35 2.91 6.89
CA VAL A 412 -29.97 1.58 7.41
C VAL A 412 -29.77 1.58 8.95
N PRO A 413 -30.73 2.09 9.75
CA PRO A 413 -30.58 2.18 11.21
C PRO A 413 -30.44 0.81 11.89
N TRP A 414 -30.92 -0.26 11.23
CA TRP A 414 -30.89 -1.64 11.69
C TRP A 414 -29.53 -2.34 11.48
N LEU A 415 -28.56 -1.71 10.81
CA LEU A 415 -27.33 -2.34 10.34
C LEU A 415 -26.49 -2.99 11.45
N GLU A 416 -26.49 -2.42 12.66
CA GLU A 416 -25.76 -2.97 13.81
C GLU A 416 -26.62 -3.85 14.73
N GLU A 417 -27.95 -3.85 14.51
CA GLU A 417 -28.93 -4.54 15.35
C GLU A 417 -29.32 -5.91 14.76
N LEU A 418 -29.15 -6.08 13.44
CA LEU A 418 -29.41 -7.34 12.76
C LEU A 418 -28.13 -8.06 12.34
N PRO A 419 -28.04 -9.39 12.56
CA PRO A 419 -27.01 -10.20 11.94
C PRO A 419 -27.10 -10.16 10.40
N PRO A 420 -25.99 -10.36 9.66
CA PRO A 420 -25.99 -10.30 8.20
C PRO A 420 -27.09 -11.14 7.52
N PRO A 421 -27.32 -12.43 7.88
CA PRO A 421 -28.38 -13.21 7.23
C PRO A 421 -29.80 -12.62 7.42
N HIS A 422 -30.05 -11.96 8.55
CA HIS A 422 -31.32 -11.29 8.79
C HIS A 422 -31.46 -10.00 7.97
N ILE A 423 -30.37 -9.27 7.77
CA ILE A 423 -30.34 -8.09 6.88
C ILE A 423 -30.68 -8.51 5.45
N GLU A 424 -29.98 -9.52 4.94
CA GLU A 424 -30.20 -10.06 3.60
C GLU A 424 -31.66 -10.49 3.44
N ALA A 425 -32.15 -11.28 4.40
CA ALA A 425 -33.51 -11.79 4.38
C ALA A 425 -34.57 -10.68 4.43
N TYR A 426 -34.37 -9.67 5.27
CA TYR A 426 -35.28 -8.53 5.39
C TYR A 426 -35.37 -7.74 4.08
N LEU A 427 -34.23 -7.41 3.47
CA LEU A 427 -34.17 -6.64 2.22
C LEU A 427 -34.75 -7.42 1.04
N VAL A 428 -34.44 -8.71 0.93
CA VAL A 428 -35.02 -9.59 -0.10
C VAL A 428 -36.54 -9.75 0.10
N ALA A 429 -37.02 -9.92 1.33
CA ALA A 429 -38.45 -9.99 1.63
C ALA A 429 -39.19 -8.69 1.25
N CYS A 430 -38.54 -7.53 1.39
CA CYS A 430 -39.06 -6.24 0.92
C CYS A 430 -39.09 -6.16 -0.62
N ALA A 431 -38.02 -6.56 -1.30
CA ALA A 431 -37.96 -6.58 -2.76
C ALA A 431 -39.01 -7.53 -3.37
N ARG A 432 -39.26 -8.68 -2.73
CA ARG A 432 -40.26 -9.67 -3.16
C ARG A 432 -41.71 -9.19 -3.10
N GLN A 433 -41.98 -8.07 -2.42
CA GLN A 433 -43.31 -7.45 -2.45
C GLN A 433 -43.69 -6.91 -3.84
N VAL A 434 -42.69 -6.66 -4.70
CA VAL A 434 -42.89 -6.07 -6.03
C VAL A 434 -42.23 -6.87 -7.16
N VAL A 435 -41.19 -7.65 -6.87
CA VAL A 435 -40.58 -8.60 -7.80
C VAL A 435 -40.65 -10.01 -7.20
N PRO A 436 -41.69 -10.80 -7.52
CA PRO A 436 -41.81 -12.17 -7.01
C PRO A 436 -40.55 -12.99 -7.32
N HIS A 437 -40.15 -13.85 -6.38
CA HIS A 437 -38.96 -14.71 -6.48
C HIS A 437 -37.60 -13.98 -6.58
N TYR A 438 -37.54 -12.66 -6.34
CA TYR A 438 -36.26 -11.95 -6.26
C TYR A 438 -35.30 -12.65 -5.29
N GLY A 439 -34.07 -12.92 -5.75
CA GLY A 439 -33.03 -13.59 -4.98
C GLY A 439 -33.23 -15.09 -4.74
N ALA A 440 -34.24 -15.76 -5.34
CA ALA A 440 -34.54 -17.17 -5.04
C ALA A 440 -33.39 -18.15 -5.33
N GLU A 441 -32.49 -17.82 -6.26
CA GLU A 441 -31.31 -18.61 -6.61
C GLU A 441 -30.00 -18.02 -6.04
N ASP A 442 -30.08 -16.86 -5.38
CA ASP A 442 -28.92 -16.06 -4.98
C ASP A 442 -28.65 -16.13 -3.47
N VAL A 443 -29.70 -16.26 -2.66
CA VAL A 443 -29.55 -16.39 -1.21
C VAL A 443 -29.33 -17.84 -0.80
N ASP A 444 -28.56 -18.04 0.27
CA ASP A 444 -28.32 -19.37 0.80
C ASP A 444 -29.59 -20.00 1.43
N VAL A 445 -29.52 -21.29 1.77
CA VAL A 445 -30.66 -22.03 2.33
C VAL A 445 -31.13 -21.46 3.67
N LEU A 446 -30.23 -20.90 4.49
CA LEU A 446 -30.57 -20.34 5.80
C LEU A 446 -31.27 -18.99 5.65
N SER A 447 -30.69 -18.08 4.86
CA SER A 447 -31.28 -16.80 4.48
C SER A 447 -32.63 -17.00 3.80
N GLN A 448 -32.78 -17.98 2.90
CA GLN A 448 -34.07 -18.26 2.27
C GLN A 448 -35.17 -18.62 3.27
N ARG A 449 -34.85 -19.36 4.34
CA ARG A 449 -35.83 -19.64 5.42
C ARG A 449 -36.22 -18.37 6.15
N LEU A 450 -35.26 -17.49 6.44
CA LEU A 450 -35.52 -16.19 7.06
C LEU A 450 -36.35 -15.28 6.14
N VAL A 451 -36.09 -15.28 4.83
CA VAL A 451 -36.89 -14.51 3.86
C VAL A 451 -38.37 -14.88 3.96
N LEU A 452 -38.67 -16.19 3.97
CA LEU A 452 -40.03 -16.70 4.10
C LEU A 452 -40.68 -16.34 5.45
N GLN A 453 -39.89 -16.09 6.50
CA GLN A 453 -40.39 -15.60 7.80
C GLN A 453 -40.71 -14.10 7.76
N TYR A 454 -39.88 -13.29 7.07
CA TYR A 454 -40.09 -11.85 6.97
C TYR A 454 -41.20 -11.46 5.99
N GLU A 455 -41.34 -12.18 4.87
CA GLU A 455 -42.29 -11.85 3.78
C GLU A 455 -43.73 -11.56 4.24
N PRO A 456 -44.40 -12.43 5.04
CA PRO A 456 -45.78 -12.19 5.46
C PRO A 456 -45.91 -10.96 6.36
N THR A 457 -44.91 -10.76 7.24
CA THR A 457 -44.88 -9.63 8.17
C THR A 457 -44.69 -8.32 7.43
N VAL A 458 -43.73 -8.28 6.50
CA VAL A 458 -43.48 -7.13 5.61
C VAL A 458 -44.75 -6.78 4.83
N ALA A 459 -45.39 -7.77 4.19
CA ALA A 459 -46.62 -7.56 3.42
C ALA A 459 -47.74 -6.92 4.27
N LYS A 460 -47.84 -7.32 5.55
CA LYS A 460 -48.85 -6.82 6.50
C LYS A 460 -48.59 -5.39 6.97
N VAL A 461 -47.33 -5.00 7.20
CA VAL A 461 -47.00 -3.69 7.80
C VAL A 461 -46.71 -2.58 6.78
N LEU A 462 -46.46 -2.94 5.52
CA LEU A 462 -46.11 -2.03 4.44
C LEU A 462 -47.21 -0.99 4.21
N SER A 463 -46.87 0.30 4.31
CA SER A 463 -47.81 1.38 4.02
C SER A 463 -48.07 1.53 2.50
N ARG A 464 -49.18 2.17 2.12
CA ARG A 464 -49.48 2.48 0.72
C ARG A 464 -48.37 3.29 0.04
N LYS A 465 -47.76 4.24 0.76
CA LYS A 465 -46.67 5.08 0.26
C LYS A 465 -45.41 4.24 -0.01
N GLN A 466 -45.01 3.41 0.97
CA GLN A 466 -43.82 2.56 0.83
C GLN A 466 -44.01 1.51 -0.29
N ARG A 467 -45.21 0.94 -0.42
CA ARG A 467 -45.55 0.05 -1.53
C ARG A 467 -45.36 0.73 -2.89
N LYS A 468 -45.90 1.94 -3.06
CA LYS A 468 -45.71 2.73 -4.29
C LYS A 468 -44.22 2.99 -4.58
N ASN A 469 -43.45 3.38 -3.57
CA ASN A 469 -42.00 3.60 -3.72
C ASN A 469 -41.26 2.33 -4.17
N LEU A 470 -41.64 1.15 -3.65
CA LEU A 470 -41.09 -0.12 -4.09
C LEU A 470 -41.50 -0.47 -5.52
N GLU A 471 -42.76 -0.21 -5.90
CA GLU A 471 -43.27 -0.45 -7.26
C GLU A 471 -42.49 0.34 -8.31
N GLU A 472 -42.08 1.57 -7.99
CA GLU A 472 -41.20 2.40 -8.83
C GLU A 472 -39.81 1.78 -9.04
N LEU A 473 -39.32 0.95 -8.10
CA LEU A 473 -38.05 0.24 -8.21
C LEU A 473 -38.17 -1.10 -8.94
N ALA A 474 -39.38 -1.64 -9.11
CA ALA A 474 -39.60 -2.99 -9.65
C ALA A 474 -38.93 -3.23 -11.02
N PRO A 475 -38.96 -2.29 -12.01
CA PRO A 475 -38.31 -2.50 -13.30
C PRO A 475 -36.79 -2.68 -13.16
N ARG A 476 -36.17 -1.94 -12.24
CA ARG A 476 -34.73 -2.01 -11.98
C ARG A 476 -34.36 -3.25 -11.17
N LEU A 477 -35.20 -3.66 -10.22
CA LEU A 477 -35.00 -4.89 -9.44
C LEU A 477 -35.13 -6.16 -10.28
N ALA A 478 -35.91 -6.12 -11.37
CA ALA A 478 -36.09 -7.25 -12.27
C ALA A 478 -34.92 -7.46 -13.25
N THR A 479 -33.93 -6.55 -13.31
CA THR A 479 -32.78 -6.70 -14.20
C THR A 479 -31.76 -7.72 -13.66
N PRO A 480 -31.04 -8.46 -14.51
CA PRO A 480 -29.99 -9.38 -14.07
C PRO A 480 -28.89 -8.74 -13.22
N GLU A 481 -28.59 -7.46 -13.44
CA GLU A 481 -27.58 -6.70 -12.71
C GLU A 481 -28.01 -6.32 -11.29
N ALA A 482 -29.30 -6.51 -10.96
CA ALA A 482 -29.87 -6.21 -9.66
C ALA A 482 -29.97 -7.44 -8.73
N ARG A 483 -29.41 -8.60 -9.13
CA ARG A 483 -29.38 -9.79 -8.27
C ARG A 483 -28.68 -9.48 -6.94
N PRO A 484 -29.16 -10.02 -5.80
CA PRO A 484 -28.54 -9.81 -4.49
C PRO A 484 -27.02 -10.03 -4.52
N ILE A 485 -26.27 -9.06 -4.01
CA ILE A 485 -24.84 -9.20 -3.76
C ILE A 485 -24.59 -9.95 -2.45
N PRO A 486 -23.42 -10.60 -2.27
CA PRO A 486 -23.08 -11.26 -1.00
C PRO A 486 -23.22 -10.30 0.17
N ILE A 487 -23.91 -10.73 1.22
CA ILE A 487 -24.26 -9.83 2.33
C ILE A 487 -23.04 -9.21 3.02
N ASP A 488 -21.93 -9.94 3.13
CA ASP A 488 -20.68 -9.41 3.70
C ASP A 488 -20.07 -8.28 2.85
N THR A 489 -20.31 -8.30 1.53
CA THR A 489 -19.90 -7.20 0.64
C THR A 489 -20.75 -5.96 0.92
N LEU A 490 -22.06 -6.12 1.07
CA LEU A 490 -22.98 -5.02 1.39
C LEU A 490 -22.67 -4.40 2.75
N THR A 491 -22.57 -5.21 3.80
CA THR A 491 -22.32 -4.73 5.18
C THR A 491 -20.91 -4.14 5.32
N GLY A 492 -19.89 -4.75 4.70
CA GLY A 492 -18.53 -4.23 4.68
C GLY A 492 -18.42 -2.88 3.96
N GLY A 493 -19.05 -2.72 2.79
CA GLY A 493 -19.02 -1.45 2.07
C GLY A 493 -19.87 -0.36 2.74
N LEU A 494 -20.96 -0.71 3.44
CA LEU A 494 -21.70 0.23 4.29
C LEU A 494 -20.83 0.69 5.47
N ALA A 495 -20.09 -0.21 6.13
CA ALA A 495 -19.16 0.15 7.20
C ALA A 495 -18.02 1.08 6.73
N GLN A 496 -17.49 0.85 5.51
CA GLN A 496 -16.56 1.80 4.87
C GLN A 496 -17.23 3.16 4.62
N GLY A 497 -18.44 3.16 4.06
CA GLY A 497 -19.23 4.37 3.83
C GLY A 497 -19.49 5.15 5.12
N GLU A 498 -19.85 4.48 6.20
CA GLU A 498 -20.06 5.08 7.52
C GLU A 498 -18.83 5.84 8.03
N LEU A 499 -17.64 5.26 7.89
CA LEU A 499 -16.39 5.89 8.33
C LEU A 499 -16.00 7.06 7.43
N ARG A 500 -16.20 6.94 6.12
CA ARG A 500 -16.00 8.05 5.18
C ARG A 500 -16.94 9.21 5.48
N ILE A 501 -18.23 8.94 5.73
CA ILE A 501 -19.22 9.94 6.13
C ILE A 501 -18.84 10.56 7.47
N ALA A 502 -18.43 9.75 8.45
CA ALA A 502 -17.97 10.25 9.73
C ALA A 502 -16.80 11.23 9.55
N TYR A 503 -15.78 10.86 8.78
CA TYR A 503 -14.68 11.74 8.41
C TYR A 503 -15.15 12.99 7.66
N LEU A 504 -16.12 12.91 6.74
CA LEU A 504 -16.63 14.10 6.04
C LEU A 504 -17.36 15.07 6.97
N LEU A 505 -18.04 14.58 7.99
CA LEU A 505 -18.80 15.40 8.93
C LEU A 505 -17.92 16.01 10.03
N THR A 506 -16.77 15.39 10.32
CA THR A 506 -15.82 15.84 11.34
C THR A 506 -14.59 16.53 10.80
N GLY A 507 -14.07 16.08 9.66
CA GLY A 507 -12.75 16.43 9.13
C GLY A 507 -11.58 15.82 9.90
N ASP A 508 -11.81 15.02 10.93
CA ASP A 508 -10.78 14.52 11.84
C ASP A 508 -10.51 13.03 11.60
N LEU A 509 -9.41 12.72 10.92
CA LEU A 509 -9.02 11.35 10.63
C LEU A 509 -8.58 10.62 11.90
N LEU A 510 -7.86 11.30 12.82
CA LEU A 510 -7.41 10.68 14.07
C LEU A 510 -8.59 10.24 14.93
N ALA A 511 -9.61 11.09 15.08
CA ALA A 511 -10.82 10.76 15.83
C ALA A 511 -11.61 9.64 15.15
N THR A 512 -11.65 9.61 13.82
CA THR A 512 -12.27 8.51 13.06
C THR A 512 -11.54 7.17 13.29
N ILE A 513 -10.21 7.20 13.38
CA ILE A 513 -9.39 6.03 13.70
C ILE A 513 -9.53 5.63 15.18
N ASP A 514 -9.60 6.58 16.11
CA ASP A 514 -9.84 6.30 17.53
C ASP A 514 -11.19 5.62 17.74
N GLU A 515 -12.20 6.03 16.99
CA GLU A 515 -13.50 5.40 17.02
C GLU A 515 -13.42 3.94 16.52
N LEU A 516 -12.61 3.64 15.50
CA LEU A 516 -12.31 2.27 15.07
C LEU A 516 -11.56 1.47 16.15
N ARG A 517 -10.58 2.08 16.84
CA ARG A 517 -9.87 1.47 17.97
C ARG A 517 -10.82 1.11 19.12
N GLY A 518 -11.86 1.91 19.34
CA GLY A 518 -12.91 1.62 20.33
C GLY A 518 -13.79 0.42 19.99
N LEU A 519 -13.86 0.02 18.71
CA LEU A 519 -14.66 -1.11 18.24
C LEU A 519 -13.86 -2.41 18.08
N ASP A 520 -12.56 -2.32 17.78
CA ASP A 520 -11.70 -3.47 17.55
C ASP A 520 -10.49 -3.45 18.50
N ALA A 521 -10.54 -4.31 19.52
CA ALA A 521 -9.49 -4.44 20.52
C ALA A 521 -8.14 -4.91 19.93
N ASN A 522 -8.15 -5.72 18.86
CA ASN A 522 -6.92 -6.15 18.19
C ASN A 522 -6.31 -4.98 17.42
N PHE A 523 -7.13 -4.22 16.71
CA PHE A 523 -6.70 -3.02 16.01
C PHE A 523 -6.16 -1.96 16.97
N LEU A 524 -6.82 -1.74 18.12
CA LEU A 524 -6.31 -0.90 19.20
C LEU A 524 -4.91 -1.38 19.63
N LYS A 525 -4.75 -2.65 19.98
CA LYS A 525 -3.47 -3.20 20.41
C LYS A 525 -2.35 -3.00 19.38
N GLN A 526 -2.66 -3.08 18.08
CA GLN A 526 -1.69 -2.88 17.00
C GLN A 526 -1.33 -1.42 16.75
N THR A 527 -2.16 -0.48 17.23
CA THR A 527 -2.06 0.95 16.89
C THR A 527 -1.98 1.88 18.10
N ASP A 528 -1.97 1.33 19.32
CA ASP A 528 -1.94 2.07 20.59
C ASP A 528 -0.64 2.87 20.77
N THR A 529 0.49 2.30 20.33
CA THR A 529 1.78 2.99 20.33
C THR A 529 2.09 3.56 18.94
N PRO A 530 2.22 4.89 18.79
CA PRO A 530 2.65 5.51 17.54
C PRO A 530 3.98 4.95 17.03
N GLY A 531 4.10 4.78 15.71
CA GLY A 531 5.29 4.22 15.09
C GLY A 531 5.03 3.62 13.71
N ARG A 532 6.10 3.13 13.07
CA ARG A 532 6.02 2.44 11.76
C ARG A 532 5.02 1.28 11.76
N ALA A 533 4.95 0.51 12.85
CA ALA A 533 4.03 -0.63 12.96
C ALA A 533 2.56 -0.18 13.06
N ALA A 534 2.28 0.90 13.80
CA ALA A 534 0.94 1.47 13.89
C ALA A 534 0.51 2.05 12.53
N LEU A 535 1.38 2.80 11.85
CA LEU A 535 1.12 3.30 10.50
C LEU A 535 0.80 2.16 9.53
N ALA A 536 1.61 1.10 9.53
CA ALA A 536 1.38 -0.07 8.68
C ALA A 536 0.03 -0.74 8.98
N SER A 537 -0.30 -0.92 10.26
CA SER A 537 -1.57 -1.52 10.70
C SER A 537 -2.76 -0.67 10.27
N VAL A 538 -2.69 0.67 10.42
CA VAL A 538 -3.74 1.59 9.96
C VAL A 538 -3.92 1.53 8.45
N LEU A 539 -2.84 1.67 7.67
CA LEU A 539 -2.94 1.79 6.22
C LEU A 539 -3.38 0.48 5.53
N THR A 540 -2.99 -0.68 6.08
CA THR A 540 -3.35 -2.00 5.53
C THR A 540 -4.71 -2.51 5.98
N HIS A 541 -5.27 -1.96 7.06
CA HIS A 541 -6.59 -2.36 7.55
C HIS A 541 -7.70 -1.95 6.58
N GLY A 542 -8.65 -2.87 6.33
CA GLY A 542 -9.69 -2.72 5.29
C GLY A 542 -10.63 -1.52 5.46
N TYR A 543 -10.83 -1.06 6.70
CA TYR A 543 -11.67 0.10 7.03
C TYR A 543 -10.85 1.38 7.27
N ALA A 544 -9.96 1.37 8.27
CA ALA A 544 -9.05 2.49 8.56
C ALA A 544 -8.23 2.94 7.34
N GLY A 545 -7.61 2.02 6.59
CA GLY A 545 -6.87 2.39 5.40
C GLY A 545 -7.77 3.03 4.34
N ASP A 546 -8.98 2.51 4.17
CA ASP A 546 -9.94 3.02 3.19
C ASP A 546 -10.29 4.49 3.45
N VAL A 547 -10.62 4.83 4.70
CA VAL A 547 -10.88 6.23 5.07
C VAL A 547 -9.63 7.11 4.96
N CYS A 548 -8.43 6.61 5.27
CA CYS A 548 -7.17 7.35 5.06
C CYS A 548 -6.96 7.73 3.58
N ARG A 549 -7.15 6.79 2.66
CA ARG A 549 -7.00 7.05 1.21
C ARG A 549 -8.09 7.97 0.68
N PHE A 550 -9.33 7.77 1.13
CA PHE A 550 -10.44 8.66 0.79
C PHE A 550 -10.17 10.10 1.29
N ALA A 551 -9.69 10.26 2.52
CA ALA A 551 -9.37 11.55 3.12
C ALA A 551 -8.31 12.36 2.36
N LEU A 552 -7.39 11.69 1.67
CA LEU A 552 -6.36 12.33 0.84
C LEU A 552 -6.87 12.79 -0.55
N THR A 553 -8.12 12.49 -0.90
CA THR A 553 -8.70 12.90 -2.20
C THR A 553 -9.14 14.36 -2.19
N THR A 554 -9.01 15.02 -3.34
CA THR A 554 -9.56 16.37 -3.55
C THR A 554 -11.08 16.39 -3.45
N GLU A 555 -11.75 15.29 -3.81
CA GLU A 555 -13.20 15.10 -3.68
C GLU A 555 -13.62 15.12 -2.21
N ALA A 556 -12.94 14.39 -1.33
CA ALA A 556 -13.24 14.44 0.11
C ALA A 556 -13.05 15.85 0.68
N THR A 557 -11.98 16.56 0.31
CA THR A 557 -11.79 17.96 0.70
C THR A 557 -12.91 18.87 0.20
N ALA A 558 -13.35 18.72 -1.05
CA ALA A 558 -14.46 19.51 -1.60
C ALA A 558 -15.78 19.24 -0.86
N LEU A 559 -16.07 17.99 -0.54
CA LEU A 559 -17.24 17.59 0.24
C LEU A 559 -17.17 18.15 1.67
N ARG A 560 -16.01 18.11 2.33
CA ARG A 560 -15.84 18.68 3.68
C ARG A 560 -16.08 20.19 3.71
N ARG A 561 -15.61 20.93 2.70
CA ARG A 561 -15.90 22.37 2.56
C ARG A 561 -17.40 22.64 2.47
N ARG A 562 -18.13 21.79 1.76
CA ARG A 562 -19.59 21.92 1.59
C ARG A 562 -20.35 21.91 2.92
N VAL A 563 -19.85 21.18 3.92
CA VAL A 563 -20.48 21.03 5.25
C VAL A 563 -19.71 21.71 6.39
N GLY A 564 -18.71 22.56 6.07
CA GLY A 564 -17.95 23.29 7.07
C GLY A 564 -17.13 22.40 8.00
N ALA A 565 -16.59 21.30 7.47
CA ALA A 565 -15.76 20.32 8.20
C ALA A 565 -14.28 20.42 7.80
N THR A 566 -13.79 21.64 7.70
CA THR A 566 -12.41 21.98 7.32
C THR A 566 -11.68 22.66 8.47
N TRP A 567 -10.36 22.56 8.47
CA TRP A 567 -9.47 22.97 9.56
C TRP A 567 -8.44 24.02 9.17
N ALA A 568 -8.19 24.15 7.87
CA ALA A 568 -7.41 25.21 7.27
C ALA A 568 -8.36 26.39 6.99
N GLY A 569 -8.55 27.22 8.00
CA GLY A 569 -9.42 28.39 7.98
C GLY A 569 -8.94 29.44 8.96
#